data_AF-A0A6A4GJX9-F1
#
_entry.id   AF-A0A6A4GJX9-F1
#
_cell.length_a   1.000
_cell.length_b   1.000
_cell.length_c   1.000
_cell.angle_alpha   90.00
_cell.angle_beta   90.00
_cell.angle_gamma   90.00
#
_symmetry.space_group_name_H-M   'P 1'
#
loop_
_entity.id
_entity.type
_entity.pdbx_description
1 polymer ?
#
loop_
_entity_poly.entity_id
_entity_poly.type
_entity_poly.pdbx_seq_one_letter_code
_entity_poly.pdbx_strand_id
1 'polypeptide(L)'
;MSARQYHTGHIRNEIIDWINFDDDDPYLAKTPKSLRGINHPATRRLILPQRYVDCMFLAKLENGKVRIEATDWPAFLYDPAKADLDDVEQGLFTGDLLLHVFFAIFFGKSSALTGKFRKNSVADRNGMRKVTGRNIAYAAVQARFGISIAEKWDALDGHFNYADFYTEIVDFFEDYPDDKSVVDLLEWWNEYVPCFFYLITNSFDYSQTGLWAQKWM
;
A
#
# COMPACT_ATOMS: atom_id res chain seq x y z
N MET A 1 13.98 -0.09 18.68
CA MET A 1 12.86 -0.54 17.81
C MET A 1 12.81 0.40 16.63
N SER A 2 12.96 -0.08 15.39
CA SER A 2 12.86 0.79 14.21
C SER A 2 11.41 1.22 13.98
N ALA A 3 11.18 2.37 13.31
CA ALA A 3 9.84 2.79 12.92
C ALA A 3 9.13 1.72 12.08
N ARG A 4 9.87 1.02 11.20
CA ARG A 4 9.38 -0.17 10.47
C ARG A 4 8.81 -1.22 11.43
N GLN A 5 9.60 -1.69 12.40
CA GLN A 5 9.13 -2.71 13.36
C GLN A 5 7.90 -2.25 14.15
N TYR A 6 7.82 -0.96 14.50
CA TYR A 6 6.67 -0.38 15.18
C TYR A 6 5.41 -0.41 14.31
N HIS A 7 5.50 0.04 13.05
CA HIS A 7 4.38 0.07 12.10
C HIS A 7 3.93 -1.33 11.68
N THR A 8 4.87 -2.22 11.37
CA THR A 8 4.60 -3.62 11.02
C THR A 8 3.86 -4.32 12.16
N GLY A 9 4.26 -4.12 13.43
CA GLY A 9 3.54 -4.66 14.58
C GLY A 9 2.16 -4.05 14.78
N HIS A 10 1.99 -2.75 14.48
CA HIS A 10 0.73 -2.02 14.67
C HIS A 10 -0.35 -2.37 13.64
N ILE A 11 0.03 -2.61 12.39
CA ILE A 11 -0.89 -2.69 11.26
C ILE A 11 -1.21 -4.14 10.91
N ARG A 12 -0.22 -5.03 11.07
CA ARG A 12 -0.30 -6.42 10.61
C ARG A 12 -1.59 -7.14 11.03
N ASN A 13 -2.08 -7.00 12.25
CA ASN A 13 -3.28 -7.73 12.66
C ASN A 13 -4.59 -6.99 12.39
N GLU A 14 -4.55 -5.67 12.31
CA GLU A 14 -5.75 -4.85 12.10
C GLU A 14 -6.13 -4.75 10.63
N ILE A 15 -5.17 -4.96 9.72
CA ILE A 15 -5.40 -4.89 8.27
C ILE A 15 -6.54 -5.80 7.80
N ILE A 16 -6.80 -6.90 8.52
CA ILE A 16 -7.91 -7.82 8.23
C ILE A 16 -9.26 -7.14 8.40
N ASP A 17 -9.40 -6.21 9.34
CA ASP A 17 -10.65 -5.47 9.57
C ASP A 17 -10.91 -4.42 8.48
N TRP A 18 -9.96 -4.19 7.58
CA TRP A 18 -10.03 -3.20 6.50
C TRP A 18 -10.19 -3.85 5.12
N ILE A 19 -10.31 -5.18 5.07
CA ILE A 19 -10.56 -5.94 3.85
C ILE A 19 -12.06 -6.03 3.63
N ASN A 20 -12.50 -5.76 2.40
CA ASN A 20 -13.85 -6.06 1.96
C ASN A 20 -13.94 -7.56 1.65
N PHE A 21 -14.74 -8.29 2.43
CA PHE A 21 -15.02 -9.71 2.22
C PHE A 21 -16.30 -9.85 1.39
N ASP A 22 -16.29 -10.83 0.49
CA ASP A 22 -17.47 -11.24 -0.27
C ASP A 22 -18.38 -12.09 0.63
N ASP A 23 -19.67 -12.18 0.31
CA ASP A 23 -20.66 -12.89 1.15
C ASP A 23 -20.32 -14.38 1.37
N ASP A 24 -19.61 -14.99 0.43
CA ASP A 24 -19.19 -16.39 0.45
C ASP A 24 -17.78 -16.63 1.02
N ASP A 25 -17.05 -15.57 1.38
CA ASP A 25 -15.73 -15.72 1.97
C ASP A 25 -15.81 -16.37 3.36
N PRO A 26 -14.91 -17.33 3.67
CA PRO A 26 -14.83 -17.88 5.01
C PRO A 26 -14.36 -16.80 6.00
N TYR A 27 -14.66 -17.02 7.29
CA TYR A 27 -14.14 -16.14 8.33
C TYR A 27 -12.61 -16.22 8.41
N LEU A 28 -11.94 -15.06 8.30
CA LEU A 28 -10.49 -14.95 8.46
C LEU A 28 -10.13 -14.49 9.88
N ALA A 29 -9.59 -15.42 10.67
CA ALA A 29 -9.01 -15.08 11.96
C ALA A 29 -7.75 -14.19 11.79
N LYS A 30 -7.56 -13.21 12.68
CA LYS A 30 -6.35 -12.37 12.70
C LYS A 30 -5.07 -13.20 12.92
N THR A 31 -5.18 -14.36 13.56
CA THR A 31 -4.05 -15.28 13.82
C THR A 31 -4.48 -16.73 13.59
N PRO A 32 -3.57 -17.60 13.10
CA PRO A 32 -2.20 -17.31 12.66
C PRO A 32 -2.16 -16.61 11.28
N LYS A 33 -1.06 -15.89 10.99
CA LYS A 33 -0.89 -15.17 9.71
C LYS A 33 -0.82 -16.11 8.50
N SER A 34 -0.43 -17.36 8.72
CA SER A 34 -0.41 -18.42 7.70
C SER A 34 -1.76 -18.68 7.03
N LEU A 35 -2.87 -18.27 7.65
CA LEU A 35 -4.21 -18.37 7.04
C LEU A 35 -4.46 -17.33 5.95
N ARG A 36 -3.59 -16.33 5.79
CA ARG A 36 -3.78 -15.20 4.86
C ARG A 36 -3.12 -15.46 3.51
N GLY A 37 -2.91 -14.39 2.75
CA GLY A 37 -2.30 -14.39 1.43
C GLY A 37 -3.01 -15.35 0.49
N ILE A 38 -2.24 -16.23 -0.15
CA ILE A 38 -2.77 -17.22 -1.07
C ILE A 38 -3.67 -18.26 -0.41
N ASN A 39 -3.70 -18.41 0.92
CA ASN A 39 -4.49 -19.46 1.58
C ASN A 39 -5.95 -19.07 1.83
N HIS A 40 -6.30 -17.79 1.72
CA HIS A 40 -7.67 -17.30 1.92
C HIS A 40 -8.17 -16.52 0.70
N PRO A 41 -9.39 -16.77 0.19
CA PRO A 41 -9.91 -16.15 -1.03
C PRO A 41 -9.82 -14.60 -1.01
N ALA A 42 -10.32 -13.94 0.03
CA ALA A 42 -10.23 -12.47 0.16
C ALA A 42 -8.80 -11.90 0.05
N THR A 43 -7.84 -12.41 0.85
CA THR A 43 -6.46 -11.92 0.80
C THR A 43 -5.73 -12.36 -0.47
N ARG A 44 -6.13 -13.48 -1.06
CA ARG A 44 -5.61 -13.97 -2.34
C ARG A 44 -5.99 -13.00 -3.45
N ARG A 45 -7.26 -12.64 -3.58
CA ARG A 45 -7.75 -11.66 -4.57
C ARG A 45 -6.96 -10.36 -4.51
N LEU A 46 -6.60 -9.90 -3.31
CA LEU A 46 -5.83 -8.67 -3.08
C LEU A 46 -4.33 -8.76 -3.40
N ILE A 47 -3.69 -9.91 -3.14
CA ILE A 47 -2.25 -10.11 -3.40
C ILE A 47 -1.97 -10.41 -4.87
N LEU A 48 -2.90 -11.09 -5.53
CA LEU A 48 -2.71 -11.46 -6.92
C LEU A 48 -2.57 -10.20 -7.79
N PRO A 49 -1.74 -10.26 -8.84
CA PRO A 49 -1.55 -9.10 -9.70
C PRO A 49 -2.85 -8.77 -10.43
N GLN A 50 -3.20 -7.48 -10.53
CA GLN A 50 -4.47 -7.04 -11.12
C GLN A 50 -4.65 -7.56 -12.56
N ARG A 51 -3.55 -7.69 -13.30
CA ARG A 51 -3.53 -8.21 -14.68
C ARG A 51 -3.96 -9.68 -14.82
N TYR A 52 -4.07 -10.44 -13.73
CA TYR A 52 -4.38 -11.86 -13.75
C TYR A 52 -5.74 -12.16 -13.11
N VAL A 53 -6.79 -12.12 -13.93
CA VAL A 53 -8.17 -12.46 -13.54
C VAL A 53 -8.53 -13.93 -13.87
N ASP A 54 -7.67 -14.63 -14.60
CA ASP A 54 -7.95 -15.98 -15.10
C ASP A 54 -7.91 -17.04 -13.98
N CYS A 55 -8.94 -17.89 -13.92
CA CYS A 55 -9.05 -19.01 -13.00
C CYS A 55 -7.89 -20.02 -13.13
N MET A 56 -7.25 -20.09 -14.31
CA MET A 56 -6.08 -20.94 -14.54
C MET A 56 -4.79 -20.36 -13.95
N PHE A 57 -4.74 -19.08 -13.57
CA PHE A 57 -3.55 -18.46 -12.98
C PHE A 57 -3.16 -19.14 -11.68
N LEU A 58 -4.13 -19.44 -10.81
CA LEU A 58 -3.88 -20.12 -9.54
C LEU A 58 -3.28 -21.51 -9.74
N ALA A 59 -3.83 -22.30 -10.64
CA ALA A 59 -3.28 -23.62 -10.97
C ALA A 59 -1.85 -23.51 -11.55
N LYS A 60 -1.55 -22.46 -12.33
CA LYS A 60 -0.20 -22.20 -12.85
C LYS A 60 0.77 -21.75 -11.75
N LEU A 61 0.30 -20.93 -10.80
CA LEU A 61 1.06 -20.47 -9.64
C LEU A 61 1.42 -21.65 -8.72
N GLU A 62 0.45 -22.52 -8.41
CA GLU A 62 0.64 -23.70 -7.56
C GLU A 62 1.60 -24.72 -8.18
N ASN A 63 1.57 -24.88 -9.51
CA ASN A 63 2.49 -25.74 -10.24
C ASN A 63 3.87 -25.09 -10.51
N GLY A 64 4.11 -23.87 -10.01
CA GLY A 64 5.37 -23.14 -10.18
C GLY A 64 5.66 -22.69 -11.61
N LYS A 65 4.64 -22.72 -12.49
CA LYS A 65 4.76 -22.30 -13.90
C LYS A 65 4.74 -20.77 -14.06
N VAL A 66 4.20 -20.07 -13.06
CA VAL A 66 4.16 -18.61 -12.99
C VAL A 66 4.67 -18.18 -11.62
N ARG A 67 5.33 -17.03 -11.59
CA ARG A 67 5.85 -16.38 -10.38
C ARG A 67 5.23 -15.00 -10.29
N ILE A 68 5.06 -14.52 -9.06
CA ILE A 68 4.64 -13.14 -8.78
C ILE A 68 5.91 -12.38 -8.40
N GLU A 69 6.30 -11.42 -9.23
CA GLU A 69 7.50 -10.59 -9.06
C GLU A 69 7.14 -9.19 -8.53
N ALA A 70 8.12 -8.36 -8.25
CA ALA A 70 7.90 -7.00 -7.74
C ALA A 70 7.13 -6.10 -8.73
N THR A 71 7.34 -6.31 -10.02
CA THR A 71 6.67 -5.62 -11.14
C THR A 71 5.23 -6.10 -11.35
N ASP A 72 4.82 -7.18 -10.68
CA ASP A 72 3.46 -7.69 -10.72
C ASP A 72 2.58 -6.99 -9.68
N TRP A 73 1.97 -5.88 -10.10
CA TRP A 73 1.28 -4.97 -9.19
C TRP A 73 0.01 -5.58 -8.59
N PRO A 74 -0.06 -5.73 -7.25
CA PRO A 74 -1.18 -6.40 -6.59
C PRO A 74 -2.50 -5.65 -6.74
N ALA A 75 -3.60 -6.40 -6.82
CA ALA A 75 -4.95 -5.84 -6.94
C ALA A 75 -5.31 -4.84 -5.82
N PHE A 76 -4.77 -4.98 -4.60
CA PHE A 76 -5.05 -4.03 -3.52
C PHE A 76 -4.57 -2.60 -3.80
N LEU A 77 -3.67 -2.40 -4.77
CA LEU A 77 -3.26 -1.07 -5.21
C LEU A 77 -4.35 -0.37 -6.02
N TYR A 78 -5.29 -1.12 -6.60
CA TYR A 78 -6.26 -0.64 -7.55
C TYR A 78 -7.61 -0.34 -6.90
N ASP A 79 -8.25 0.73 -7.36
CA ASP A 79 -9.67 0.97 -7.15
C ASP A 79 -10.46 0.00 -8.05
N PRO A 80 -11.19 -0.97 -7.47
CA PRO A 80 -11.88 -2.00 -8.25
C PRO A 80 -12.99 -1.43 -9.15
N ALA A 81 -13.51 -0.23 -8.87
CA ALA A 81 -14.50 0.42 -9.71
C ALA A 81 -13.88 1.08 -10.95
N LYS A 82 -12.56 1.30 -10.95
CA LYS A 82 -11.82 1.95 -12.04
C LYS A 82 -10.90 1.00 -12.80
N ALA A 83 -10.47 -0.09 -12.17
CA ALA A 83 -9.49 -1.00 -12.75
C ALA A 83 -9.93 -1.51 -14.13
N ASP A 84 -9.07 -1.34 -15.11
CA ASP A 84 -9.25 -1.82 -16.48
C ASP A 84 -8.13 -2.84 -16.79
N LEU A 85 -8.46 -3.87 -17.57
CA LEU A 85 -7.48 -4.87 -18.01
C LEU A 85 -6.74 -4.43 -19.27
N ASP A 86 -7.35 -3.54 -20.06
CA ASP A 86 -6.73 -2.98 -21.26
C ASP A 86 -5.88 -1.73 -20.94
N ASP A 87 -6.15 -1.08 -19.80
CA ASP A 87 -5.35 0.00 -19.23
C ASP A 87 -4.88 -0.33 -17.80
N VAL A 88 -3.64 -0.82 -17.71
CA VAL A 88 -3.02 -1.30 -16.47
C VAL A 88 -2.74 -0.21 -15.43
N GLU A 89 -2.84 1.06 -15.81
CA GLU A 89 -2.68 2.20 -14.89
C GLU A 89 -4.02 2.72 -14.37
N GLN A 90 -5.14 2.30 -14.95
CA GLN A 90 -6.44 2.79 -14.54
C GLN A 90 -6.81 2.33 -13.12
N GLY A 91 -7.12 3.28 -12.23
CA GLY A 91 -7.46 3.01 -10.82
C GLY A 91 -6.26 2.67 -9.93
N LEU A 92 -5.06 2.67 -10.49
CA LEU A 92 -3.84 2.34 -9.80
C LEU A 92 -3.48 3.32 -8.67
N PHE A 93 -2.91 2.79 -7.58
CA PHE A 93 -2.59 3.49 -6.34
C PHE A 93 -3.78 4.24 -5.72
N THR A 94 -5.02 3.83 -6.02
CA THR A 94 -6.24 4.41 -5.42
C THR A 94 -7.11 3.36 -4.73
N GLY A 95 -6.59 2.15 -4.51
CA GLY A 95 -7.31 1.07 -3.81
C GLY A 95 -7.57 1.34 -2.33
N ASP A 96 -8.74 0.92 -1.86
CA ASP A 96 -9.23 1.16 -0.49
C ASP A 96 -8.27 0.65 0.59
N LEU A 97 -7.72 -0.56 0.40
CA LEU A 97 -6.80 -1.13 1.38
C LEU A 97 -5.51 -0.33 1.50
N LEU A 98 -4.99 0.17 0.37
CA LEU A 98 -3.81 1.05 0.35
C LEU A 98 -4.10 2.34 1.12
N LEU A 99 -5.26 2.96 0.89
CA LEU A 99 -5.71 4.14 1.63
C LEU A 99 -5.81 3.85 3.13
N HIS A 100 -6.51 2.79 3.53
CA HIS A 100 -6.67 2.41 4.94
C HIS A 100 -5.31 2.22 5.65
N VAL A 101 -4.37 1.54 4.99
CA VAL A 101 -3.01 1.32 5.52
C VAL A 101 -2.24 2.64 5.58
N PHE A 102 -2.33 3.49 4.56
CA PHE A 102 -1.72 4.82 4.56
C PHE A 102 -2.19 5.64 5.77
N PHE A 103 -3.50 5.73 5.98
CA PHE A 103 -4.05 6.46 7.12
C PHE A 103 -3.63 5.86 8.46
N ALA A 104 -3.58 4.53 8.56
CA ALA A 104 -3.14 3.86 9.77
C ALA A 104 -1.67 4.17 10.11
N ILE A 105 -0.78 4.21 9.12
CA ILE A 105 0.65 4.52 9.30
C ILE A 105 0.83 5.96 9.73
N PHE A 106 0.28 6.88 8.94
CA PHE A 106 0.63 8.29 9.03
C PHE A 106 -0.22 9.06 10.02
N PHE A 107 -1.49 8.66 10.21
CA PHE A 107 -2.48 9.36 11.06
C PHE A 107 -3.01 8.50 12.22
N GLY A 108 -2.63 7.22 12.28
CA GLY A 108 -2.96 6.29 13.36
C GLY A 108 -4.10 5.32 13.02
N LYS A 109 -4.16 4.17 13.70
CA LYS A 109 -5.10 3.07 13.39
C LYS A 109 -6.56 3.51 13.27
N SER A 110 -7.02 4.36 14.18
CA SER A 110 -8.40 4.85 14.21
C SER A 110 -8.71 5.86 13.09
N SER A 111 -7.71 6.23 12.30
CA SER A 111 -7.89 6.99 11.07
C SER A 111 -8.03 6.11 9.82
N ALA A 112 -7.72 4.81 9.90
CA ALA A 112 -7.75 3.90 8.76
C ALA A 112 -9.06 3.98 7.96
N LEU A 113 -10.19 3.77 8.63
CA LEU A 113 -11.53 3.79 8.01
C LEU A 113 -12.16 5.18 7.91
N THR A 114 -11.62 6.18 8.61
CA THR A 114 -12.25 7.51 8.65
C THR A 114 -11.61 8.50 7.68
N GLY A 115 -10.41 8.22 7.17
CA GLY A 115 -9.66 9.16 6.33
C GLY A 115 -9.27 10.46 7.04
N LYS A 116 -9.34 10.51 8.37
CA LYS A 116 -9.17 11.75 9.12
C LYS A 116 -7.74 11.98 9.59
N PHE A 117 -7.24 13.18 9.32
CA PHE A 117 -6.03 13.73 9.93
C PHE A 117 -6.13 13.76 11.47
N ARG A 118 -4.99 13.55 12.14
CA ARG A 118 -4.86 13.74 13.60
C ARG A 118 -3.61 14.57 13.94
N LYS A 119 -3.77 15.54 14.85
CA LYS A 119 -2.64 16.24 15.48
C LYS A 119 -1.80 15.25 16.30
N ASN A 120 -0.50 15.51 16.40
CA ASN A 120 0.51 14.64 17.02
C ASN A 120 0.65 13.25 16.36
N SER A 121 0.12 13.10 15.14
CA SER A 121 0.31 11.89 14.35
C SER A 121 1.76 11.75 13.87
N VAL A 122 2.08 10.59 13.28
CA VAL A 122 3.41 10.33 12.72
C VAL A 122 3.71 11.32 11.60
N ALA A 123 2.71 11.62 10.75
CA ALA A 123 2.79 12.66 9.74
C ALA A 123 3.07 14.04 10.34
N ASP A 124 2.29 14.45 11.34
CA ASP A 124 2.42 15.77 11.97
C ASP A 124 3.80 15.95 12.63
N ARG A 125 4.21 14.96 13.44
CA ARG A 125 5.50 14.95 14.15
C ARG A 125 6.71 14.95 13.22
N ASN A 126 6.57 14.38 12.03
CA ASN A 126 7.62 14.33 11.02
C ASN A 126 7.50 15.46 9.98
N GLY A 127 6.58 16.41 10.16
CA GLY A 127 6.44 17.54 9.26
C GLY A 127 5.96 17.17 7.86
N MET A 128 5.21 16.08 7.70
CA MET A 128 4.61 15.72 6.42
C MET A 128 3.61 16.81 6.01
N ARG A 129 3.87 17.47 4.87
CA ARG A 129 3.03 18.55 4.31
C ARG A 129 2.35 18.17 3.00
N LYS A 130 2.92 17.21 2.30
CA LYS A 130 2.37 16.62 1.09
C LYS A 130 2.59 15.12 1.09
N VAL A 131 1.69 14.39 0.46
CA VAL A 131 1.88 12.99 0.10
C VAL A 131 2.87 12.93 -1.06
N THR A 132 3.82 12.00 -0.99
CA THR A 132 4.79 11.72 -2.05
C THR A 132 4.69 10.26 -2.48
N GLY A 133 5.19 9.93 -3.68
CA GLY A 133 5.28 8.55 -4.16
C GLY A 133 5.96 7.61 -3.16
N ARG A 134 7.02 8.10 -2.48
CA ARG A 134 7.71 7.36 -1.41
C ARG A 134 6.82 7.04 -0.19
N ASN A 135 5.84 7.90 0.16
CA ASN A 135 4.87 7.60 1.21
C ASN A 135 3.90 6.49 0.77
N ILE A 136 3.45 6.55 -0.48
CA ILE A 136 2.54 5.58 -1.10
C ILE A 136 3.23 4.22 -1.20
N ALA A 137 4.48 4.18 -1.70
CA ALA A 137 5.31 2.99 -1.76
C ALA A 137 5.48 2.32 -0.39
N TYR A 138 5.75 3.12 0.65
CA TYR A 138 5.88 2.59 2.01
C TYR A 138 4.57 1.95 2.52
N ALA A 139 3.43 2.61 2.27
CA ALA A 139 2.13 2.06 2.64
C ALA A 139 1.80 0.78 1.87
N ALA A 140 2.08 0.74 0.56
CA ALA A 140 1.88 -0.43 -0.29
C ALA A 140 2.70 -1.64 0.21
N VAL A 141 3.96 -1.42 0.54
CA VAL A 141 4.84 -2.47 1.09
C VAL A 141 4.32 -3.01 2.42
N GLN A 142 3.88 -2.14 3.33
CA GLN A 142 3.28 -2.56 4.61
C GLN A 142 1.94 -3.29 4.41
N ALA A 143 1.13 -2.86 3.44
CA ALA A 143 -0.13 -3.50 3.10
C ALA A 143 0.11 -4.92 2.59
N ARG A 144 0.97 -5.08 1.56
CA ARG A 144 1.35 -6.38 0.99
C ARG A 144 1.89 -7.32 2.05
N PHE A 145 2.81 -6.84 2.90
CA PHE A 145 3.29 -7.65 4.01
C PHE A 145 2.15 -8.00 4.96
N GLY A 146 1.27 -7.06 5.34
CA GLY A 146 0.16 -7.31 6.24
C GLY A 146 -0.77 -8.44 5.78
N ILE A 147 -1.09 -8.50 4.49
CA ILE A 147 -1.99 -9.53 3.93
C ILE A 147 -1.29 -10.81 3.49
N SER A 148 0.05 -10.86 3.43
CA SER A 148 0.82 -12.05 3.06
C SER A 148 0.76 -13.19 4.10
N ILE A 149 1.32 -14.35 3.73
CA ILE A 149 1.56 -15.48 4.65
C ILE A 149 2.79 -15.27 5.55
N ALA A 150 3.73 -14.40 5.17
CA ALA A 150 5.06 -14.30 5.79
C ALA A 150 5.01 -13.89 7.27
N GLU A 151 5.39 -14.77 8.19
CA GLU A 151 5.27 -14.43 9.62
C GLU A 151 6.29 -13.40 10.10
N LYS A 152 7.43 -13.32 9.44
CA LYS A 152 8.50 -12.37 9.75
C LYS A 152 8.80 -11.56 8.52
N TRP A 153 9.23 -10.33 8.75
CA TRP A 153 9.77 -9.52 7.69
C TRP A 153 11.04 -10.18 7.17
N ASP A 154 11.09 -10.42 5.87
CA ASP A 154 12.27 -10.83 5.11
C ASP A 154 12.29 -10.00 3.83
N ALA A 155 13.44 -9.85 3.19
CA ALA A 155 13.54 -9.16 1.90
C ALA A 155 12.72 -9.89 0.83
N LEU A 156 12.63 -11.22 0.92
CA LEU A 156 11.93 -12.09 -0.01
C LEU A 156 10.72 -12.78 0.65
N ASP A 157 9.56 -12.69 0.00
CA ASP A 157 8.38 -13.50 0.26
C ASP A 157 8.18 -14.46 -0.92
N GLY A 158 8.88 -15.59 -0.89
CA GLY A 158 9.01 -16.48 -2.04
C GLY A 158 9.83 -15.83 -3.16
N HIS A 159 9.18 -15.51 -4.28
CA HIS A 159 9.79 -14.80 -5.41
C HIS A 159 9.58 -13.28 -5.36
N PHE A 160 8.77 -12.80 -4.43
CA PHE A 160 8.43 -11.39 -4.32
C PHE A 160 9.44 -10.67 -3.43
N ASN A 161 10.16 -9.69 -3.98
CA ASN A 161 11.12 -8.88 -3.23
C ASN A 161 10.47 -7.56 -2.80
N TYR A 162 10.42 -7.29 -1.49
CA TYR A 162 9.82 -6.08 -0.95
C TYR A 162 10.62 -4.80 -1.26
N ALA A 163 11.95 -4.90 -1.37
CA ALA A 163 12.81 -3.77 -1.71
C ALA A 163 12.65 -3.40 -3.20
N ASP A 164 12.60 -4.40 -4.07
CA ASP A 164 12.32 -4.18 -5.49
C ASP A 164 10.92 -3.59 -5.64
N PHE A 165 9.90 -4.12 -4.94
CA PHE A 165 8.54 -3.57 -4.98
C PHE A 165 8.46 -2.11 -4.53
N TYR A 166 9.20 -1.75 -3.47
CA TYR A 166 9.29 -0.36 -3.07
C TYR A 166 9.91 0.51 -4.17
N THR A 167 11.00 0.03 -4.75
CA THR A 167 11.76 0.74 -5.79
C THR A 167 10.90 0.95 -7.04
N GLU A 168 10.23 -0.10 -7.53
CA GLU A 168 9.31 -0.03 -8.68
C GLU A 168 8.20 1.02 -8.48
N ILE A 169 7.61 1.11 -7.28
CA ILE A 169 6.60 2.13 -7.01
C ILE A 169 7.23 3.52 -7.00
N VAL A 170 8.42 3.67 -6.40
CA VAL A 170 9.11 4.98 -6.38
C VAL A 170 9.47 5.42 -7.78
N ASP A 171 10.00 4.52 -8.60
CA ASP A 171 10.40 4.78 -9.98
C ASP A 171 9.19 5.22 -10.81
N PHE A 172 8.01 4.60 -10.63
CA PHE A 172 6.76 5.07 -11.24
C PHE A 172 6.47 6.56 -10.96
N PHE A 173 6.73 7.04 -9.75
CA PHE A 173 6.49 8.44 -9.38
C PHE A 173 7.65 9.40 -9.71
N GLU A 174 8.89 8.89 -9.85
CA GLU A 174 10.10 9.72 -9.87
C GLU A 174 10.87 9.70 -11.19
N ASP A 175 10.67 8.69 -12.06
CA ASP A 175 11.33 8.61 -13.37
C ASP A 175 10.77 9.65 -14.35
N TYR A 176 9.46 9.84 -14.35
CA TYR A 176 8.75 10.82 -15.19
C TYR A 176 7.83 11.69 -14.33
N PRO A 177 8.39 12.57 -13.47
CA PRO A 177 7.62 13.32 -12.47
C PRO A 177 6.66 14.36 -13.09
N ASP A 178 6.90 14.74 -14.35
CA ASP A 178 6.07 15.67 -15.11
C ASP A 178 5.01 14.95 -15.96
N ASP A 179 4.94 13.61 -15.92
CA ASP A 179 3.87 12.87 -16.58
C ASP A 179 2.51 13.27 -15.97
N LYS A 180 1.53 13.49 -16.84
CA LYS A 180 0.20 13.93 -16.44
C LYS A 180 -0.45 12.93 -15.48
N SER A 181 -0.28 11.62 -15.67
CA SER A 181 -0.87 10.61 -14.80
C SER A 181 -0.29 10.69 -13.39
N VAL A 182 1.03 10.89 -13.27
CA VAL A 182 1.76 11.03 -12.01
C VAL A 182 1.35 12.30 -11.27
N VAL A 183 1.30 13.43 -11.98
CA VAL A 183 0.90 14.73 -11.42
C VAL A 183 -0.55 14.66 -10.93
N ASP A 184 -1.49 14.25 -11.79
CA ASP A 184 -2.91 14.17 -11.46
C ASP A 184 -3.15 13.21 -10.27
N LEU A 185 -2.43 12.09 -10.20
CA LEU A 185 -2.52 11.13 -9.10
C LEU A 185 -2.00 11.73 -7.78
N LEU A 186 -0.85 12.40 -7.78
CA LEU A 186 -0.32 13.04 -6.58
C LEU A 186 -1.20 14.22 -6.13
N GLU A 187 -1.77 14.99 -7.06
CA GLU A 187 -2.76 16.02 -6.74
C GLU A 187 -3.98 15.40 -6.07
N TRP A 188 -4.56 14.34 -6.64
CA TRP A 188 -5.68 13.60 -6.05
C TRP A 188 -5.36 13.11 -4.63
N TRP A 189 -4.18 12.53 -4.40
CA TRP A 189 -3.74 12.10 -3.07
C TRP A 189 -3.63 13.25 -2.07
N ASN A 190 -3.16 14.42 -2.50
CA ASN A 190 -3.02 15.60 -1.65
C ASN A 190 -4.35 16.31 -1.39
N GLU A 191 -5.33 16.19 -2.30
CA GLU A 191 -6.72 16.59 -2.07
C GLU A 191 -7.43 15.63 -1.10
N TYR A 192 -7.26 14.32 -1.30
CA TYR A 192 -7.88 13.29 -0.47
C TYR A 192 -7.30 13.23 0.95
N VAL A 193 -5.99 13.45 1.08
CA VAL A 193 -5.28 13.54 2.35
C VAL A 193 -4.93 15.00 2.61
N PRO A 194 -5.86 15.83 3.14
CA PRO A 194 -5.57 17.22 3.42
C PRO A 194 -4.53 17.33 4.54
N CYS A 195 -3.26 17.33 4.17
CA CYS A 195 -2.15 17.62 5.07
C CYS A 195 -2.10 19.12 5.32
N PHE A 196 -2.63 19.56 6.46
CA PHE A 196 -2.30 20.83 7.10
C PHE A 196 -2.53 22.16 6.35
N PHE A 197 -3.21 22.22 5.21
CA PHE A 197 -3.28 23.48 4.45
C PHE A 197 -4.23 24.57 4.98
N TYR A 198 -4.99 24.35 6.06
CA TYR A 198 -5.97 25.34 6.52
C TYR A 198 -5.65 26.12 7.80
N LEU A 199 -4.49 25.96 8.45
CA LEU A 199 -4.23 26.70 9.70
C LEU A 199 -2.89 27.41 9.87
N ILE A 200 -1.97 27.38 8.89
CA ILE A 200 -0.74 28.19 8.98
C ILE A 200 -0.50 28.89 7.64
N THR A 201 -1.10 30.07 7.51
CA THR A 201 -0.67 31.05 6.52
C THR A 201 0.74 31.54 6.88
N ASN A 202 1.54 31.75 5.83
CA ASN A 202 2.83 32.44 5.78
C ASN A 202 4.10 31.62 6.10
N SER A 203 4.88 31.50 5.03
CA SER A 203 6.33 31.23 4.95
C SER A 203 6.82 29.86 5.43
N PHE A 204 7.32 29.02 4.52
CA PHE A 204 8.76 28.70 4.43
C PHE A 204 9.10 27.67 3.33
N ASP A 205 10.39 27.70 2.99
CA ASP A 205 11.19 27.09 1.92
C ASP A 205 11.03 25.56 1.69
N TYR A 206 11.14 25.15 0.42
CA TYR A 206 10.87 23.82 -0.16
C TYR A 206 12.08 22.88 -0.20
N SER A 207 13.18 23.19 0.47
CA SER A 207 14.47 22.52 0.23
C SER A 207 14.76 21.24 1.05
N GLN A 208 13.80 20.68 1.81
CA GLN A 208 14.03 19.44 2.57
C GLN A 208 12.86 18.45 2.57
N THR A 209 12.61 17.78 1.44
CA THR A 209 11.79 16.57 1.41
C THR A 209 12.44 15.53 0.50
N GLY A 210 13.05 14.49 1.09
CA GLY A 210 13.67 13.41 0.29
C GLY A 210 14.54 12.40 1.05
N LEU A 211 14.99 12.68 2.27
CA LEU A 211 16.01 11.84 2.95
C LEU A 211 15.49 10.74 3.88
N TRP A 212 14.18 10.58 4.05
CA TRP A 212 13.67 9.69 5.11
C TRP A 212 13.38 8.26 4.65
N ALA A 213 13.13 7.99 3.37
CA ALA A 213 12.77 6.65 2.87
C ALA A 213 13.90 5.60 2.96
N GLN A 214 15.15 6.01 2.75
CA GLN A 214 16.30 5.07 2.69
C GLN A 214 16.71 4.48 4.04
N LYS A 215 16.19 5.01 5.16
CA LYS A 215 16.54 4.51 6.50
C LYS A 215 15.60 3.40 7.01
N TRP A 216 14.58 3.02 6.22
CA TRP A 216 13.47 2.19 6.68
C TRP A 216 13.18 0.93 5.86
N MET A 217 13.89 0.68 4.76
CA MET A 217 13.96 -0.67 4.15
C MET A 217 14.88 -1.60 4.95
#